data_AF-A0A329J1Y6-F1
#
_entry.id   AF-A0A329J1Y6-F1
#
_cell.length_a   1.000
_cell.length_b   1.000
_cell.length_c   1.000
_cell.angle_alpha   90.00
_cell.angle_beta   90.00
_cell.angle_gamma   90.00
#
_symmetry.space_group_name_H-M   'P 1'
#
loop_
_entity.id
_entity.type
_entity.pdbx_description
1 polymer ?
#
loop_
_entity_poly.entity_id
_entity_poly.type
_entity_poly.pdbx_seq_one_letter_code
_entity_poly.pdbx_strand_id
1 'polypeptide(L)'
;MEIESFAQCLAYISATAKEKSSFEMLIAPASSLIGIVIGFSLNYFRDKGKARKEADNKLMCVEEDIVRSMQGAQHVFKEVIKLYDDFMAVGRPDGHNLPSEINTPYIDHHFVGIAHLLTQDQRHLIVSTLPSLKELNVLIRNISNFLQITVTDAIRDCKNAASLTIFCVDNCMAYFHGKRKNPSDWVSMADELGVSSLVIERLRQHGLRQPAD
;
A
#
# COMPACT_ATOMS: atom_id res chain seq x y z
N MET A 1 -36.41 -18.16 35.57
CA MET A 1 -36.93 -16.92 34.95
C MET A 1 -37.00 -17.04 33.42
N GLU A 2 -38.08 -17.51 32.78
CA GLU A 2 -39.13 -18.46 33.17
C GLU A 2 -39.96 -18.77 31.92
N ILE A 3 -40.00 -20.04 31.50
CA ILE A 3 -40.92 -20.55 30.47
C ILE A 3 -42.38 -20.21 30.84
N GLU A 4 -42.67 -20.08 32.13
CA GLU A 4 -43.94 -19.61 32.68
C GLU A 4 -44.27 -18.17 32.29
N SER A 5 -43.28 -17.27 32.19
CA SER A 5 -43.51 -15.90 31.70
C SER A 5 -43.89 -15.86 30.22
N PHE A 6 -43.33 -16.78 29.43
CA PHE A 6 -43.65 -16.92 28.01
C PHE A 6 -45.04 -17.56 27.81
N ALA A 7 -45.39 -18.53 28.65
CA ALA A 7 -46.72 -19.15 28.70
C ALA A 7 -47.80 -18.15 29.14
N GLN A 8 -47.51 -17.27 30.11
CA GLN A 8 -48.41 -16.19 30.52
C GLN A 8 -48.59 -15.15 29.41
N CYS A 9 -47.54 -14.83 28.65
CA CYS A 9 -47.63 -13.93 27.50
C CYS A 9 -48.51 -14.52 26.39
N LEU A 10 -48.37 -15.81 26.10
CA LEU A 10 -49.22 -16.54 25.14
C LEU A 10 -50.68 -16.69 25.63
N ALA A 11 -50.88 -16.91 26.93
CA ALA A 11 -52.21 -16.96 27.54
C ALA A 11 -52.92 -15.60 27.47
N TYR A 12 -52.20 -14.49 27.67
CA TYR A 12 -52.76 -13.14 27.57
C TYR A 12 -53.12 -12.75 26.13
N ILE A 13 -52.28 -13.13 25.15
CA ILE A 13 -52.55 -12.93 23.72
C ILE A 13 -53.77 -13.75 23.27
N SER A 14 -53.91 -14.99 23.76
CA SER A 14 -55.07 -15.84 23.42
C SER A 14 -56.37 -15.41 24.11
N ALA A 15 -56.30 -14.86 25.33
CA ALA A 15 -57.47 -14.34 26.05
C ALA A 15 -58.02 -13.03 25.46
N THR A 16 -57.16 -12.18 24.88
CA THR A 16 -57.56 -10.92 24.24
C THR A 16 -58.04 -11.05 22.79
N ALA A 17 -57.95 -12.27 22.21
CA ALA A 17 -58.34 -12.57 20.83
C ALA A 17 -59.82 -12.96 20.66
N LYS A 18 -60.61 -13.12 21.73
CA LYS A 18 -61.93 -13.76 21.69
C LYS A 18 -63.08 -12.95 21.07
N GLU A 19 -62.91 -11.66 20.77
CA GLU A 19 -63.93 -10.81 20.11
C GLU A 19 -63.39 -9.95 18.96
N LYS A 20 -62.20 -10.27 18.46
CA LYS A 20 -61.53 -9.47 17.44
C LYS A 20 -61.82 -10.04 16.05
N SER A 21 -62.32 -9.20 15.15
CA SER A 21 -62.49 -9.51 13.72
C SER A 21 -61.24 -10.21 13.18
N SER A 22 -61.39 -11.20 12.29
CA SER A 22 -60.26 -11.94 11.68
C SER A 22 -59.15 -11.02 11.13
N PHE A 23 -59.51 -9.77 10.82
CA PHE A 23 -58.59 -8.71 10.42
C PHE A 23 -57.67 -8.23 11.56
N GLU A 24 -58.20 -7.99 12.76
CA GLU A 24 -57.42 -7.58 13.94
C GLU A 24 -56.47 -8.68 14.42
N MET A 25 -56.84 -9.95 14.22
CA MET A 25 -56.00 -11.10 14.54
C MET A 25 -54.78 -11.21 13.60
N LEU A 26 -54.85 -10.63 12.40
CA LEU A 26 -53.80 -10.62 11.38
C LEU A 26 -52.88 -9.38 11.45
N ILE A 27 -53.38 -8.27 12.02
CA ILE A 27 -52.63 -7.01 12.16
C ILE A 27 -51.40 -7.17 13.05
N ALA A 28 -51.50 -7.87 14.18
CA ALA A 28 -50.37 -8.07 15.10
C ALA A 28 -49.22 -8.91 14.49
N PRO A 29 -49.47 -10.08 13.86
CA PRO A 29 -48.40 -10.81 13.17
C PRO A 29 -47.89 -10.07 11.93
N ALA A 30 -48.74 -9.39 11.15
CA ALA A 30 -48.30 -8.62 9.98
C ALA A 30 -47.42 -7.42 10.37
N SER A 31 -47.78 -6.67 11.42
CA SER A 31 -46.97 -5.57 11.94
C SER A 31 -45.63 -6.05 12.51
N SER A 32 -45.62 -7.21 13.18
CA SER A 32 -44.37 -7.85 13.65
C SER A 32 -43.47 -8.25 12.47
N LEU A 33 -44.04 -8.84 11.42
CA LEU A 33 -43.31 -9.22 10.20
C LEU A 33 -42.72 -7.99 9.49
N ILE A 34 -43.50 -6.92 9.36
CA ILE A 34 -43.04 -5.64 8.81
C ILE A 34 -41.90 -5.07 9.65
N GLY A 35 -42.04 -5.09 10.98
CA GLY A 35 -40.99 -4.66 11.91
C GLY A 35 -39.68 -5.45 11.74
N ILE A 36 -39.77 -6.77 11.58
CA ILE A 36 -38.61 -7.64 11.31
C ILE A 36 -37.96 -7.29 9.96
N VAL A 37 -38.76 -7.13 8.90
CA VAL A 37 -38.25 -6.80 7.56
C VAL A 37 -37.58 -5.42 7.55
N ILE A 38 -38.18 -4.42 8.18
CA ILE A 38 -37.62 -3.08 8.32
C ILE A 38 -36.33 -3.13 9.15
N GLY A 39 -36.35 -3.81 10.31
CA GLY A 39 -35.19 -3.95 11.17
C GLY A 39 -34.01 -4.65 10.47
N PHE A 40 -34.28 -5.72 9.74
CA PHE A 40 -33.28 -6.44 8.96
C PHE A 40 -32.72 -5.56 7.84
N SER A 41 -33.59 -4.85 7.12
CA SER A 41 -33.19 -3.95 6.04
C SER A 41 -32.32 -2.80 6.56
N LEU A 42 -32.71 -2.16 7.67
CA LEU A 42 -31.92 -1.11 8.33
C LEU A 42 -30.54 -1.61 8.77
N ASN A 43 -30.47 -2.79 9.39
CA ASN A 43 -29.19 -3.39 9.76
C ASN A 43 -28.33 -3.71 8.53
N TYR A 44 -28.93 -4.29 7.48
CA TYR A 44 -28.24 -4.59 6.24
C TYR A 44 -27.65 -3.33 5.58
N PHE A 45 -28.42 -2.24 5.47
CA PHE A 45 -27.92 -0.98 4.92
C PHE A 45 -26.83 -0.35 5.80
N ARG A 46 -26.99 -0.37 7.11
CA ARG A 46 -25.98 0.12 8.06
C ARG A 46 -24.68 -0.65 7.92
N ASP A 47 -24.75 -1.97 7.87
CA ASP A 47 -23.58 -2.83 7.81
C ASP A 47 -22.90 -2.74 6.43
N LYS A 48 -23.68 -2.60 5.35
CA LYS A 48 -23.15 -2.29 4.01
C LYS A 48 -22.43 -0.94 3.98
N GLY A 49 -22.96 0.08 4.67
CA GLY A 49 -22.30 1.39 4.81
C GLY A 49 -20.99 1.30 5.58
N LYS A 50 -20.95 0.53 6.68
CA LYS A 50 -19.73 0.28 7.44
C LYS A 50 -18.67 -0.44 6.61
N ALA A 51 -19.05 -1.50 5.89
CA ALA A 51 -18.14 -2.27 5.05
C ALA A 51 -17.52 -1.41 3.94
N ARG A 52 -18.31 -0.51 3.33
CA ARG A 52 -17.80 0.44 2.34
C ARG A 52 -16.79 1.41 2.95
N LYS A 53 -17.11 2.02 4.10
CA LYS A 53 -16.19 2.95 4.78
C LYS A 53 -14.89 2.25 5.20
N GLU A 54 -14.98 1.01 5.65
CA GLU A 54 -13.81 0.21 6.01
C GLU A 54 -12.92 -0.09 4.79
N ALA A 55 -13.54 -0.44 3.65
CA ALA A 55 -12.86 -0.65 2.39
C ALA A 55 -12.15 0.63 1.91
N ASP A 56 -12.83 1.78 1.94
CA ASP A 56 -12.27 3.08 1.56
C ASP A 56 -11.08 3.46 2.47
N ASN A 57 -11.19 3.23 3.78
CA ASN A 57 -10.09 3.47 4.71
C ASN A 57 -8.87 2.57 4.43
N LYS A 58 -9.09 1.29 4.14
CA LYS A 58 -7.98 0.36 3.79
C LYS A 58 -7.29 0.78 2.50
N LEU A 59 -8.06 1.22 1.51
CA LEU A 59 -7.52 1.74 0.26
C LEU A 59 -6.65 2.97 0.51
N MET A 60 -7.14 3.93 1.29
CA MET A 60 -6.39 5.13 1.67
C MET A 60 -5.06 4.77 2.36
N CYS A 61 -5.07 3.85 3.33
CA CYS A 61 -3.83 3.42 4.00
C CYS A 61 -2.83 2.74 3.03
N VAL A 62 -3.33 2.01 2.04
CA VAL A 62 -2.47 1.40 0.99
C VAL A 62 -1.87 2.48 0.09
N GLU A 63 -2.65 3.48 -0.31
CA GLU A 63 -2.15 4.62 -1.09
C GLU A 63 -1.06 5.39 -0.32
N GLU A 64 -1.26 5.62 0.98
CA GLU A 64 -0.25 6.21 1.86
C GLU A 64 1.05 5.38 1.90
N ASP A 65 0.95 4.05 1.99
CA ASP A 65 2.13 3.17 1.99
C ASP A 65 2.88 3.19 0.65
N ILE A 66 2.17 3.32 -0.49
CA ILE A 66 2.79 3.50 -1.80
C ILE A 66 3.56 4.83 -1.84
N VAL A 67 2.97 5.91 -1.33
CA VAL A 67 3.65 7.23 -1.25
C VAL A 67 4.87 7.17 -0.33
N ARG A 68 4.76 6.55 0.85
CA ARG A 68 5.89 6.37 1.77
C ARG A 68 7.01 5.55 1.12
N SER A 69 6.66 4.49 0.41
CA SER A 69 7.62 3.64 -0.30
C SER A 69 8.35 4.39 -1.40
N MET A 70 7.62 5.21 -2.17
CA MET A 70 8.20 6.09 -3.19
C MET A 70 9.19 7.08 -2.58
N GLN A 71 8.81 7.76 -1.49
CA GLN A 71 9.68 8.70 -0.78
C GLN A 71 10.93 8.00 -0.21
N GLY A 72 10.75 6.79 0.35
CA GLY A 72 11.84 5.96 0.82
C GLY A 72 12.81 5.59 -0.31
N ALA A 73 12.29 5.16 -1.46
CA ALA A 73 13.10 4.83 -2.63
C ALA A 73 13.83 6.07 -3.19
N GLN A 74 13.19 7.23 -3.25
CA GLN A 74 13.83 8.49 -3.63
C GLN A 74 14.96 8.87 -2.67
N HIS A 75 14.76 8.72 -1.36
CA HIS A 75 15.80 8.97 -0.36
C HIS A 75 16.99 8.02 -0.53
N VAL A 76 16.71 6.73 -0.73
CA VAL A 76 17.75 5.73 -1.02
C VAL A 76 18.51 6.10 -2.29
N PHE A 77 17.84 6.47 -3.38
CA PHE A 77 18.49 6.91 -4.62
C PHE A 77 19.49 8.03 -4.37
N LYS A 78 19.08 9.10 -3.66
CA LYS A 78 19.95 10.23 -3.33
C LYS A 78 21.23 9.78 -2.62
N GLU A 79 21.06 8.93 -1.60
CA GLU A 79 22.18 8.50 -0.78
C GLU A 79 23.08 7.49 -1.47
N VAL A 80 22.55 6.53 -2.24
CA VAL A 80 23.39 5.57 -2.98
C VAL A 80 24.18 6.23 -4.09
N ILE A 81 23.66 7.27 -4.74
CA ILE A 81 24.41 8.04 -5.75
C ILE A 81 25.58 8.79 -5.10
N LYS A 82 25.35 9.40 -3.93
CA LYS A 82 26.41 10.05 -3.17
C LYS A 82 27.49 9.06 -2.73
N LEU A 83 27.08 7.91 -2.18
CA LEU A 83 28.01 6.85 -1.79
C LEU A 83 28.79 6.31 -2.98
N TYR A 84 28.15 6.17 -4.15
CA TYR A 84 28.81 5.77 -5.39
C TYR A 84 29.96 6.73 -5.74
N ASP A 85 29.73 8.04 -5.67
CA ASP A 85 30.79 9.05 -5.89
C ASP A 85 31.91 8.93 -4.85
N ASP A 86 31.57 8.74 -3.57
CA ASP A 86 32.56 8.60 -2.49
C ASP A 86 33.42 7.34 -2.67
N PHE A 87 32.82 6.20 -3.05
CA PHE A 87 33.55 4.97 -3.38
C PHE A 87 34.48 5.17 -4.58
N MET A 88 34.06 5.93 -5.58
CA MET A 88 34.87 6.22 -6.77
C MET A 88 36.02 7.21 -6.51
N ALA A 89 35.85 8.14 -5.56
CA ALA A 89 36.81 9.20 -5.28
C ALA A 89 37.81 8.85 -4.16
N VAL A 90 37.31 8.33 -3.04
CA VAL A 90 38.08 8.14 -1.79
C VAL A 90 38.24 6.65 -1.45
N GLY A 91 37.44 5.78 -2.08
CA GLY A 91 37.51 4.33 -1.91
C GLY A 91 36.64 3.79 -0.77
N ARG A 92 36.60 4.43 0.41
CA ARG A 92 35.64 4.08 1.48
C ARG A 92 35.08 5.34 2.14
N PRO A 93 33.75 5.53 2.17
CA PRO A 93 33.13 6.66 2.85
C PRO A 93 33.20 6.50 4.37
N ASP A 94 33.15 7.63 5.09
CA ASP A 94 33.16 7.65 6.56
C ASP A 94 31.80 7.28 7.18
N GLY A 95 30.71 7.32 6.40
CA GLY A 95 29.37 7.00 6.87
C GLY A 95 28.30 7.14 5.78
N HIS A 96 27.06 6.83 6.14
CA HIS A 96 25.89 6.91 5.27
C HIS A 96 24.62 7.29 6.05
N ASN A 97 23.62 7.79 5.35
CA ASN A 97 22.27 8.10 5.86
C ASN A 97 21.19 7.24 5.18
N LEU A 98 21.56 6.03 4.75
CA LEU A 98 20.59 5.06 4.22
C LEU A 98 19.58 4.69 5.32
N PRO A 99 18.29 4.56 4.96
CA PRO A 99 17.29 4.03 5.88
C PRO A 99 17.62 2.57 6.19
N SER A 100 17.14 2.05 7.32
CA SER A 100 17.32 0.62 7.66
C SER A 100 16.60 -0.30 6.68
N GLU A 101 15.37 0.07 6.32
CA GLU A 101 14.50 -0.65 5.38
C GLU A 101 13.33 0.25 4.93
N ILE A 102 12.74 -0.09 3.78
CA ILE A 102 11.48 0.46 3.29
C ILE A 102 10.39 -0.60 3.51
N ASN A 103 9.39 -0.29 4.32
CA ASN A 103 8.33 -1.21 4.73
C ASN A 103 6.97 -0.83 4.15
N THR A 104 6.14 -1.84 3.87
CA THR A 104 4.79 -1.71 3.31
C THR A 104 3.74 -2.51 4.10
N PRO A 105 3.61 -2.29 5.42
CA PRO A 105 2.81 -3.15 6.28
C PRO A 105 1.32 -3.20 5.87
N TYR A 106 0.73 -2.08 5.42
CA TYR A 106 -0.67 -2.07 5.04
C TYR A 106 -0.91 -2.82 3.73
N ILE A 107 0.03 -2.72 2.78
CA ILE A 107 -0.04 -3.49 1.53
C ILE A 107 0.05 -4.98 1.85
N ASP A 108 1.04 -5.39 2.66
CA ASP A 108 1.25 -6.80 3.01
C ASP A 108 0.03 -7.43 3.71
N HIS A 109 -0.64 -6.69 4.58
CA HIS A 109 -1.78 -7.21 5.35
C HIS A 109 -3.14 -7.06 4.66
N HIS A 110 -3.33 -6.03 3.82
CA HIS A 110 -4.67 -5.67 3.32
C HIS A 110 -4.84 -5.80 1.82
N PHE A 111 -3.77 -5.97 1.04
CA PHE A 111 -3.84 -5.99 -0.43
C PHE A 111 -4.90 -6.97 -0.97
N VAL A 112 -4.91 -8.22 -0.48
CA VAL A 112 -5.89 -9.25 -0.92
C VAL A 112 -7.33 -8.80 -0.67
N GLY A 113 -7.58 -8.13 0.48
CA GLY A 113 -8.91 -7.67 0.86
C GLY A 113 -9.42 -6.50 0.02
N ILE A 114 -8.52 -5.67 -0.53
CA ILE A 114 -8.90 -4.49 -1.33
C ILE A 114 -8.58 -4.63 -2.83
N ALA A 115 -7.97 -5.73 -3.26
CA ALA A 115 -7.54 -5.92 -4.64
C ALA A 115 -8.68 -5.73 -5.66
N HIS A 116 -9.90 -6.10 -5.30
CA HIS A 116 -11.09 -5.94 -6.14
C HIS A 116 -11.53 -4.48 -6.34
N LEU A 117 -11.07 -3.55 -5.50
CA LEU A 117 -11.33 -2.11 -5.61
C LEU A 117 -10.32 -1.40 -6.53
N LEU A 118 -9.19 -2.05 -6.80
CA LEU A 118 -8.12 -1.53 -7.65
C LEU A 118 -8.36 -1.91 -9.11
N THR A 119 -7.79 -1.11 -10.03
CA THR A 119 -7.72 -1.51 -11.44
C THR A 119 -6.73 -2.67 -11.62
N GLN A 120 -6.82 -3.36 -12.76
CA GLN A 120 -5.86 -4.43 -13.09
C GLN A 120 -4.43 -3.93 -13.15
N ASP A 121 -4.22 -2.74 -13.73
CA ASP A 121 -2.89 -2.13 -13.84
C ASP A 121 -2.33 -1.76 -12.45
N GLN A 122 -3.14 -1.16 -11.59
CA GLN A 122 -2.75 -0.84 -10.21
C GLN A 122 -2.32 -2.09 -9.43
N ARG A 123 -3.09 -3.19 -9.54
CA ARG A 123 -2.70 -4.47 -8.93
C ARG A 123 -1.37 -4.97 -9.47
N HIS A 124 -1.16 -4.92 -10.79
CA HIS A 124 0.09 -5.34 -11.40
C HIS A 124 1.28 -4.53 -10.90
N LEU A 125 1.14 -3.21 -10.79
CA LEU A 125 2.18 -2.31 -10.31
C LEU A 125 2.55 -2.57 -8.84
N ILE A 126 1.56 -2.84 -7.98
CA ILE A 126 1.83 -3.23 -6.59
C ILE A 126 2.59 -4.56 -6.55
N VAL A 127 2.11 -5.56 -7.29
CA VAL A 127 2.73 -6.90 -7.34
C VAL A 127 4.14 -6.86 -7.91
N SER A 128 4.45 -5.95 -8.86
CA SER A 128 5.81 -5.78 -9.37
C SER A 128 6.71 -5.00 -8.42
N THR A 129 6.16 -4.06 -7.64
CA THR A 129 6.95 -3.19 -6.76
C THR A 129 7.39 -3.90 -5.48
N LEU A 130 6.55 -4.77 -4.90
CA LEU A 130 6.86 -5.43 -3.62
C LEU A 130 8.13 -6.30 -3.67
N PRO A 131 8.36 -7.17 -4.68
CA PRO A 131 9.61 -7.92 -4.80
C PRO A 131 10.81 -7.00 -4.96
N SER A 132 10.68 -5.93 -5.76
CA SER A 132 11.75 -4.95 -5.96
C SER A 132 12.10 -4.19 -4.69
N LEU A 133 11.13 -3.84 -3.84
CA LEU A 133 11.41 -3.25 -2.52
C LEU A 133 12.15 -4.23 -1.60
N LYS A 134 11.80 -5.53 -1.64
CA LYS A 134 12.52 -6.55 -0.86
C LYS A 134 13.96 -6.70 -1.30
N GLU A 135 14.21 -6.74 -2.61
CA GLU A 135 15.56 -6.78 -3.18
C GLU A 135 16.33 -5.49 -2.85
N LEU A 136 15.67 -4.32 -2.91
CA LEU A 136 16.26 -3.05 -2.53
C LEU A 136 16.68 -3.05 -1.04
N ASN A 137 15.87 -3.60 -0.14
CA ASN A 137 16.22 -3.76 1.27
C ASN A 137 17.40 -4.71 1.50
N VAL A 138 17.64 -5.69 0.62
CA VAL A 138 18.86 -6.51 0.65
C VAL A 138 20.07 -5.64 0.28
N LEU A 139 19.98 -4.89 -0.81
CA LEU A 139 21.07 -4.01 -1.27
C LEU A 139 21.39 -2.91 -0.24
N ILE A 140 20.38 -2.28 0.36
CA ILE A 140 20.55 -1.30 1.45
C ILE A 140 21.36 -1.89 2.60
N ARG A 141 21.06 -3.13 3.02
CA ARG A 141 21.81 -3.80 4.10
C ARG A 141 23.24 -4.13 3.69
N ASN A 142 23.47 -4.57 2.46
CA ASN A 142 24.81 -4.83 1.96
C ASN A 142 25.66 -3.54 1.93
N ILE A 143 25.10 -2.47 1.36
CA ILE A 143 25.76 -1.17 1.26
C ILE A 143 26.00 -0.59 2.66
N SER A 144 25.05 -0.69 3.59
CA SER A 144 25.23 -0.20 4.96
C SER A 144 26.36 -0.91 5.70
N ASN A 145 26.63 -2.17 5.34
CA ASN A 145 27.76 -2.95 5.86
C ASN A 145 29.00 -2.84 4.96
N PHE A 146 29.21 -1.70 4.29
CA PHE A 146 30.29 -1.53 3.30
C PHE A 146 31.69 -1.84 3.82
N LEU A 147 31.91 -1.76 5.15
CA LEU A 147 33.19 -2.12 5.76
C LEU A 147 33.57 -3.59 5.56
N GLN A 148 32.57 -4.46 5.40
CA GLN A 148 32.72 -5.92 5.27
C GLN A 148 32.83 -6.41 3.83
N ILE A 149 32.60 -5.54 2.84
CA ILE A 149 32.63 -5.89 1.41
C ILE A 149 33.79 -5.18 0.69
N THR A 150 34.06 -5.58 -0.55
CA THR A 150 35.03 -4.88 -1.40
C THR A 150 34.43 -3.59 -1.94
N VAL A 151 35.30 -2.62 -2.28
CA VAL A 151 34.86 -1.36 -2.91
C VAL A 151 34.13 -1.63 -4.22
N THR A 152 34.61 -2.59 -5.01
CA THR A 152 33.99 -3.01 -6.27
C THR A 152 32.58 -3.56 -6.06
N ASP A 153 32.38 -4.40 -5.04
CA ASP A 153 31.05 -4.92 -4.69
C ASP A 153 30.13 -3.80 -4.21
N ALA A 154 30.64 -2.86 -3.40
CA ALA A 154 29.86 -1.72 -2.93
C ALA A 154 29.40 -0.81 -4.08
N ILE A 155 30.27 -0.54 -5.06
CA ILE A 155 29.95 0.22 -6.28
C ILE A 155 28.87 -0.50 -7.10
N ARG A 156 29.01 -1.82 -7.29
CA ARG A 156 28.02 -2.64 -7.99
C ARG A 156 26.67 -2.59 -7.28
N ASP A 157 26.67 -2.76 -5.96
CA ASP A 157 25.44 -2.76 -5.17
C ASP A 157 24.78 -1.38 -5.16
N CYS A 158 25.56 -0.28 -5.12
CA CYS A 158 25.04 1.08 -5.29
C CYS A 158 24.39 1.27 -6.67
N LYS A 159 25.00 0.75 -7.74
CA LYS A 159 24.44 0.80 -9.09
C LYS A 159 23.11 0.04 -9.17
N ASN A 160 23.08 -1.19 -8.65
CA ASN A 160 21.86 -2.00 -8.64
C ASN A 160 20.76 -1.31 -7.81
N ALA A 161 21.11 -0.76 -6.65
CA ALA A 161 20.16 -0.05 -5.79
C ALA A 161 19.59 1.19 -6.48
N ALA A 162 20.42 2.00 -7.13
CA ALA A 162 19.97 3.17 -7.89
C ALA A 162 19.00 2.79 -9.01
N SER A 163 19.31 1.78 -9.82
CA SER A 163 18.39 1.31 -10.87
C SER A 163 17.08 0.76 -10.31
N LEU A 164 17.14 0.03 -9.20
CA LEU A 164 15.96 -0.55 -8.57
C LEU A 164 15.07 0.50 -7.90
N THR A 165 15.66 1.54 -7.31
CA THR A 165 14.90 2.69 -6.77
C THR A 165 14.15 3.41 -7.86
N ILE A 166 14.75 3.62 -9.04
CA ILE A 166 14.08 4.23 -10.19
C ILE A 166 12.87 3.39 -10.60
N PHE A 167 13.03 2.08 -10.74
CA PHE A 167 11.93 1.18 -11.06
C PHE A 167 10.79 1.26 -10.03
N CYS A 168 11.12 1.27 -8.72
CA CYS A 168 10.13 1.39 -7.67
C CYS A 168 9.38 2.74 -7.73
N VAL A 169 10.10 3.84 -7.92
CA VAL A 169 9.51 5.19 -8.01
C VAL A 169 8.63 5.30 -9.25
N ASP A 170 9.06 4.81 -10.41
CA ASP A 170 8.27 4.83 -11.64
C ASP A 170 6.98 4.03 -11.50
N ASN A 171 7.01 2.85 -10.86
CA ASN A 171 5.80 2.07 -10.61
C ASN A 171 4.86 2.76 -9.62
N CYS A 172 5.39 3.37 -8.55
CA CYS A 172 4.60 4.15 -7.60
C CYS A 172 3.95 5.36 -8.28
N MET A 173 4.67 6.07 -9.14
CA MET A 173 4.12 7.18 -9.92
C MET A 173 3.07 6.70 -10.92
N ALA A 174 3.33 5.56 -11.58
CA ALA A 174 2.39 4.97 -12.53
C ALA A 174 1.09 4.50 -11.87
N TYR A 175 1.13 4.16 -10.58
CA TYR A 175 -0.05 3.79 -9.82
C TYR A 175 -1.05 4.96 -9.71
N PHE A 176 -0.56 6.20 -9.53
CA PHE A 176 -1.40 7.39 -9.40
C PHE A 176 -1.70 8.10 -10.73
N HIS A 177 -0.75 8.10 -11.65
CA HIS A 177 -0.81 8.94 -12.85
C HIS A 177 -0.90 8.14 -14.17
N GLY A 178 -0.87 6.80 -14.09
CA GLY A 178 -0.72 5.94 -15.26
C GLY A 178 0.73 5.87 -15.77
N LYS A 179 0.99 4.99 -16.72
CA LYS A 179 2.35 4.75 -17.23
C LYS A 179 2.96 6.01 -17.84
N ARG A 180 4.17 6.39 -17.40
CA ARG A 180 4.98 7.43 -18.05
C ARG A 180 5.31 6.98 -19.48
N LYS A 181 5.36 7.94 -20.42
CA LYS A 181 5.75 7.66 -21.82
C LYS A 181 7.18 7.17 -21.95
N ASN A 182 8.07 7.69 -21.12
CA ASN A 182 9.47 7.30 -21.04
C ASN A 182 9.77 6.89 -19.60
N PRO A 183 10.36 5.69 -19.37
CA PRO A 183 10.85 5.33 -18.05
C PRO A 183 11.95 6.30 -17.63
N SER A 184 12.02 6.59 -16.33
CA SER A 184 13.04 7.45 -15.78
C SER A 184 14.40 6.76 -15.88
N ASP A 185 15.42 7.56 -16.11
CA ASP A 185 16.82 7.15 -16.11
C ASP A 185 17.55 7.81 -14.93
N TRP A 186 18.84 7.50 -14.74
CA TRP A 186 19.57 8.03 -13.59
C TRP A 186 19.67 9.55 -13.64
N VAL A 187 19.88 10.11 -14.83
CA VAL A 187 20.04 11.56 -15.04
C VAL A 187 18.72 12.28 -14.74
N SER A 188 17.62 11.82 -15.31
CA SER A 188 16.29 12.40 -15.09
C SER A 188 15.82 12.26 -13.64
N MET A 189 16.08 11.12 -12.98
CA MET A 189 15.78 10.96 -11.56
C MET A 189 16.63 11.91 -10.70
N ALA A 190 17.92 12.05 -11.01
CA ALA A 190 18.78 13.00 -10.31
C ALA A 190 18.33 14.46 -10.51
N ASP A 191 17.89 14.82 -11.72
CA ASP A 191 17.34 16.14 -12.03
C ASP A 191 16.04 16.40 -11.25
N GLU A 192 15.10 15.44 -11.25
CA GLU A 192 13.82 15.51 -10.52
C GLU A 192 14.05 15.68 -9.01
N LEU A 193 15.09 15.04 -8.48
CA LEU A 193 15.42 15.03 -7.06
C LEU A 193 16.41 16.11 -6.61
N GLY A 194 16.97 16.89 -7.54
CA GLY A 194 17.96 17.93 -7.26
C GLY A 194 19.30 17.40 -6.77
N VAL A 195 19.75 16.23 -7.26
CA VAL A 195 20.99 15.58 -6.85
C VAL A 195 22.16 16.09 -7.68
N SER A 196 23.16 16.68 -7.01
CA SER A 196 24.46 16.99 -7.61
C SER A 196 25.43 15.83 -7.35
N SER A 197 26.01 15.28 -8.42
CA SER A 197 26.86 14.09 -8.36
C SER A 197 27.81 14.03 -9.56
N LEU A 198 29.06 13.64 -9.32
CA LEU A 198 30.10 13.53 -10.34
C LEU A 198 29.78 12.43 -11.35
N VAL A 199 29.25 11.28 -10.91
CA VAL A 199 28.83 10.22 -11.83
C VAL A 199 27.71 10.70 -12.73
N ILE A 200 26.72 11.43 -12.22
CA ILE A 200 25.62 11.96 -13.02
C ILE A 200 26.12 12.98 -14.04
N GLU A 201 27.04 13.87 -13.67
CA GLU A 201 27.66 14.81 -14.60
C GLU A 201 28.45 14.11 -15.70
N ARG A 202 29.21 13.05 -15.37
CA ARG A 202 29.92 12.25 -16.37
C ARG A 202 28.96 11.58 -17.35
N LEU A 203 27.85 11.03 -16.86
CA LEU A 203 26.81 10.45 -17.71
C LEU A 203 26.27 11.50 -18.70
N ARG A 204 25.92 12.70 -18.22
CA ARG A 204 25.48 13.82 -19.07
C ARG A 204 26.51 14.16 -20.15
N GLN A 205 27.79 14.29 -19.79
CA GLN A 205 28.86 14.66 -20.72
C GLN A 205 29.06 13.65 -21.86
N HIS A 206 28.86 12.35 -21.57
CA HIS A 206 29.04 11.28 -22.55
C HIS A 206 27.75 10.96 -23.33
N GLY A 207 26.66 11.72 -23.11
CA GLY A 207 25.35 11.43 -23.69
C GLY A 207 24.74 10.13 -23.19
N LEU A 208 25.25 9.60 -22.07
CA LEU A 208 24.75 8.38 -21.43
C LEU A 208 23.65 8.75 -20.43
N ARG A 209 22.64 7.89 -20.33
CA ARG A 209 21.51 8.06 -19.41
C ARG A 209 21.62 7.20 -18.16
N GLN A 210 22.47 6.16 -18.22
CA GLN A 210 22.78 5.21 -17.15
C GLN A 210 24.21 4.65 -17.34
N PRO A 211 24.87 4.16 -16.27
CA PRO A 211 26.19 3.54 -16.39
C PRO A 211 26.12 2.21 -17.16
N ALA A 212 27.11 1.92 -17.99
CA ALA A 212 27.24 0.62 -18.67
C ALA A 212 27.44 -0.53 -17.67
N ASP A 213 26.98 -1.72 -18.02
CA ASP A 213 27.15 -2.98 -17.26
C ASP A 213 28.59 -3.49 -17.26
#